data_AF-A0A1M5FB89-F1
#
_entry.id   AF-A0A1M5FB89-F1
#
_cell.length_a   1.000
_cell.length_b   1.000
_cell.length_c   1.000
_cell.angle_alpha   90.00
_cell.angle_beta   90.00
_cell.angle_gamma   90.00
#
_symmetry.space_group_name_H-M   'P 1'
#
loop_
_entity.id
_entity.type
_entity.pdbx_description
1 polymer ?
#
loop_
_entity_poly.entity_id
_entity_poly.type
_entity_poly.pdbx_seq_one_letter_code
_entity_poly.pdbx_strand_id
1 'polypeptide(L)' 'MNRFASPQIRLALLMMLGVYPIITAYLYILMPLTDGWQMWQRTVVLVPLMVATMVFGLIPALHRHFGWFIAGKARP' A
#
# COMPACT_ATOMS: atom_id res chain seq x y z
N MET A 1 -19.09 -8.88 -26.64
CA MET A 1 -18.72 -9.55 -25.38
C MET A 1 -17.19 -9.68 -25.33
N ASN A 2 -16.43 -8.62 -24.97
CA ASN A 2 -14.98 -8.66 -24.68
C ASN A 2 -14.42 -7.23 -24.38
N ARG A 3 -14.76 -6.65 -23.23
CA ARG A 3 -14.13 -5.39 -22.75
C ARG A 3 -13.47 -5.53 -21.36
N PHE A 4 -13.27 -6.75 -20.88
CA PHE A 4 -12.70 -7.03 -19.55
C PHE A 4 -11.18 -6.79 -19.45
N ALA A 5 -10.50 -6.38 -20.53
CA ALA A 5 -9.16 -5.82 -20.43
C ALA A 5 -9.23 -4.31 -20.12
N SER A 6 -10.00 -3.90 -19.11
CA SER A 6 -10.01 -2.50 -18.66
C SER A 6 -8.71 -2.22 -17.90
N PRO A 7 -7.93 -1.20 -18.27
CA PRO A 7 -6.73 -0.76 -17.54
C PRO A 7 -6.96 -0.58 -16.03
N GLN A 8 -8.21 -0.30 -15.66
CA GLN A 8 -8.66 -0.15 -14.27
C GLN A 8 -8.53 -1.45 -13.46
N ILE A 9 -8.75 -2.63 -14.07
CA ILE A 9 -8.61 -3.93 -13.39
C ILE A 9 -7.13 -4.23 -13.12
N ARG A 10 -6.25 -3.92 -14.07
CA ARG A 10 -4.80 -4.08 -13.89
C ARG A 10 -4.28 -3.16 -12.78
N LEU A 11 -4.76 -1.91 -12.76
CA LEU A 11 -4.47 -0.96 -11.68
C LEU A 11 -4.98 -1.45 -10.32
N ALA A 12 -6.23 -1.94 -10.26
CA ALA A 12 -6.81 -2.46 -9.03
C ALA A 12 -6.04 -3.69 -8.51
N LEU A 13 -5.64 -4.61 -9.39
CA LEU A 13 -4.83 -5.78 -9.02
C LEU A 13 -3.44 -5.38 -8.52
N LEU A 14 -2.78 -4.42 -9.16
CA LEU A 14 -1.49 -3.90 -8.70
C LEU A 14 -1.60 -3.23 -7.34
N MET A 15 -2.66 -2.44 -7.11
CA MET A 15 -2.92 -1.84 -5.80
C MET A 15 -3.21 -2.92 -4.75
N MET A 16 -4.02 -3.93 -5.07
CA MET A 16 -4.34 -5.03 -4.17
C MET A 16 -3.09 -5.83 -3.78
N LEU A 17 -2.22 -6.12 -4.75
CA LEU A 17 -0.92 -6.78 -4.52
C LEU A 17 0.05 -5.92 -3.71
N GLY A 18 0.02 -4.60 -3.83
CA GLY A 18 0.86 -3.71 -3.02
C GLY A 18 0.35 -3.56 -1.58
N VAL A 19 -0.98 -3.46 -1.42
CA VAL A 19 -1.62 -3.24 -0.12
C VAL A 19 -1.60 -4.49 0.76
N TYR A 20 -1.88 -5.67 0.18
CA TYR A 20 -1.95 -6.94 0.92
C TYR A 20 -0.72 -7.23 1.81
N PRO A 21 0.53 -7.22 1.28
CA PRO A 21 1.71 -7.49 2.11
C PRO A 21 1.94 -6.42 3.17
N ILE A 22 1.57 -5.16 2.94
CA ILE A 22 1.66 -4.11 3.96
C ILE A 22 0.71 -4.42 5.11
N ILE A 23 -0.56 -4.74 4.81
CA ILE A 23 -1.53 -5.10 5.84
C ILE A 23 -1.05 -6.32 6.62
N THR A 24 -0.55 -7.35 5.94
CA THR A 24 -0.03 -8.56 6.58
C THR A 24 1.16 -8.24 7.49
N ALA A 25 2.14 -7.44 7.05
CA ALA A 25 3.28 -7.06 7.87
C ALA A 25 2.85 -6.27 9.11
N TYR A 26 1.90 -5.35 8.94
CA TYR A 26 1.29 -4.60 10.03
C TYR A 26 0.63 -5.49 11.06
N LEU A 27 -0.15 -6.47 10.62
CA LEU A 27 -0.81 -7.41 11.52
C LEU A 27 0.21 -8.22 12.31
N TYR A 28 1.26 -8.72 11.65
CA TYR A 28 2.31 -9.49 12.32
C TYR A 28 3.14 -8.67 13.32
N ILE A 29 3.36 -7.39 13.06
CA ILE A 29 4.14 -6.51 13.95
C ILE A 29 3.27 -5.96 15.09
N LEU A 30 2.06 -5.50 14.77
CA LEU A 30 1.19 -4.85 15.75
C LEU A 30 0.41 -5.83 16.61
N MET A 31 0.11 -7.05 16.15
CA MET A 31 -0.54 -8.06 17.01
C MET A 31 0.23 -8.30 18.31
N PRO A 32 1.54 -8.60 18.29
CA PRO A 32 2.29 -8.76 19.54
C PRO A 32 2.52 -7.44 20.27
N LEU A 33 2.67 -6.32 19.56
CA LEU A 33 2.95 -5.01 20.19
C LEU A 33 1.75 -4.42 20.94
N THR A 34 0.54 -4.73 20.47
CA THR A 34 -0.71 -4.21 21.03
C THR A 34 -1.38 -5.21 21.96
N ASP A 35 -0.67 -6.27 22.37
CA ASP A 35 -1.22 -7.28 23.26
C ASP A 35 -1.64 -6.64 24.60
N GLY A 36 -2.86 -6.93 25.06
CA GLY A 36 -3.49 -6.25 26.20
C GLY A 36 -4.17 -4.90 25.93
N TRP A 37 -4.05 -4.31 24.74
CA TRP A 37 -4.76 -3.07 24.39
C TRP A 37 -6.22 -3.34 24.00
N GLN A 38 -7.14 -2.44 24.35
CA GLN A 38 -8.52 -2.54 23.88
C GLN A 38 -8.59 -2.29 22.37
N MET A 39 -9.55 -2.93 21.69
CA MET A 39 -9.67 -2.90 20.23
C MET A 39 -9.57 -1.48 19.65
N TRP A 40 -10.23 -0.49 20.26
CA TRP A 40 -10.22 0.90 19.78
C TRP A 40 -8.84 1.57 19.85
N GLN A 41 -8.02 1.27 20.87
CA GLN A 41 -6.67 1.82 21.00
C GLN A 41 -5.78 1.27 19.89
N ARG A 42 -5.96 -0.02 19.56
CA ARG A 42 -5.28 -0.66 18.43
C ARG A 42 -5.67 0.03 17.13
N THR A 43 -6.96 0.24 16.86
CA THR A 43 -7.42 0.88 15.61
C THR A 43 -6.94 2.33 15.49
N VAL A 44 -6.96 3.08 16.59
CA VAL A 44 -6.52 4.48 16.64
C VAL A 44 -5.03 4.62 16.31
N VAL A 45 -4.18 3.66 16.69
CA VAL A 45 -2.76 3.66 16.33
C VAL A 45 -2.54 3.06 14.94
N LEU A 46 -3.23 1.97 14.63
CA LEU A 46 -3.02 1.19 13.41
C LEU A 46 -3.40 1.97 12.15
N VAL A 47 -4.51 2.71 12.17
CA VAL A 47 -4.98 3.50 11.01
C VAL A 47 -3.98 4.59 10.58
N PRO A 48 -3.56 5.54 11.45
CA PRO A 48 -2.64 6.59 11.05
C PRO A 48 -1.28 6.03 10.65
N LEU A 49 -0.80 4.98 11.34
CA LEU A 49 0.46 4.32 11.00
C LEU A 49 0.36 3.70 9.59
N MET A 50 -0.72 2.95 9.28
CA MET A 50 -0.98 2.41 7.95
C MET A 50 -1.02 3.50 6.87
N VAL A 51 -1.77 4.58 7.11
CA VAL A 51 -1.91 5.69 6.14
C VAL A 51 -0.57 6.39 5.93
N ALA A 52 0.18 6.68 7.00
CA ALA A 52 1.51 7.26 6.89
C ALA A 52 2.46 6.34 6.11
N THR A 53 2.43 5.04 6.39
CA THR A 53 3.27 4.06 5.69
C THR A 53 2.89 3.92 4.22
N MET A 54 1.60 4.00 3.89
CA MET A 54 1.15 4.01 2.51
C MET A 54 1.58 5.29 1.79
N VAL A 55 1.39 6.47 2.39
CA VAL A 55 1.71 7.76 1.76
C VAL A 55 3.22 7.98 1.64
N PHE A 56 4.00 7.63 2.66
CA PHE A 56 5.46 7.84 2.69
C PHE A 56 6.28 6.61 2.29
N GLY A 57 5.68 5.43 2.21
CA GLY A 57 6.35 4.17 1.86
C GLY A 57 5.81 3.57 0.57
N LEU A 58 4.52 3.22 0.52
CA LEU A 58 3.91 2.56 -0.63
C LEU A 58 3.88 3.47 -1.87
N ILE A 59 3.39 4.71 -1.75
CA ILE A 59 3.33 5.68 -2.86
C ILE A 59 4.73 5.92 -3.46
N PRO A 60 5.77 6.25 -2.68
CA PRO A 60 7.11 6.41 -3.24
C PRO A 60 7.73 5.10 -3.70
N ALA A 61 7.46 3.94 -3.08
CA ALA A 61 7.95 2.65 -3.57
C ALA A 61 7.33 2.27 -4.91
N LEU A 62 6.02 2.51 -5.06
CA LEU A 62 5.27 2.30 -6.30
C LEU A 62 5.72 3.31 -7.36
N HIS A 63 5.86 4.58 -6.99
CA HIS A 63 6.41 5.64 -7.84
C HIS A 63 7.91 5.45 -8.10
N ARG A 64 8.66 4.63 -7.35
CA ARG A 64 10.07 4.33 -7.62
C ARG A 64 10.22 3.10 -8.51
N HIS A 65 9.39 2.06 -8.30
CA HIS A 65 9.32 0.89 -9.18
C HIS A 65 8.71 1.23 -10.55
N PHE A 66 7.67 2.07 -10.61
CA PHE A 66 7.07 2.54 -11.86
C PHE A 66 7.58 3.91 -12.31
N GLY A 67 8.26 4.68 -11.46
CA GLY A 67 8.90 5.93 -11.89
C GLY A 67 10.21 5.72 -12.61
N TRP A 68 10.91 4.58 -12.46
CA TRP A 68 11.97 4.23 -13.40
C TRP A 68 11.44 4.02 -14.82
N PHE A 69 10.17 3.62 -14.97
CA PHE A 69 9.47 3.56 -16.26
C PHE A 69 9.00 4.94 -16.76
N ILE A 70 8.74 5.91 -15.87
CA ILE A 70 8.31 7.28 -16.23
C ILE A 70 9.49 8.26 -16.38
N ALA A 71 10.59 8.06 -15.65
CA ALA A 71 11.81 8.89 -15.68
C ALA A 71 12.66 8.68 -16.96
N GLY A 72 12.12 8.00 -17.97
CA GLY A 72 12.79 7.78 -19.25
C GLY A 72 12.84 8.99 -20.20
N LYS A 73 12.22 10.14 -19.89
CA LYS A 73 12.36 11.33 -20.78
C LYS A 73 11.98 12.67 -20.16
N ALA A 74 12.74 13.13 -19.16
CA ALA A 74 12.96 14.57 -19.05
C ALA A 74 14.16 14.90 -19.96
N ARG A 75 13.90 15.25 -21.23
CA ARG A 75 14.93 15.83 -22.11
C ARG A 75 14.81 17.36 -22.06
N PRO A 76 15.87 18.09 -21.68
CA PRO A 76 15.99 19.52 -21.98
C PRO A 76 16.12 19.76 -23.48
#